data_AF-A0A0Q5NH45-F1
#
_entry.id   AF-A0A0Q5NH45-F1
#
_cell.length_a   1.000
_cell.length_b   1.000
_cell.length_c   1.000
_cell.angle_alpha   90.00
_cell.angle_beta   90.00
_cell.angle_gamma   90.00
#
_symmetry.space_group_name_H-M   'P 1'
#
loop_
_entity.id
_entity.type
_entity.pdbx_description
1 polymer ?
#
loop_
_entity_poly.entity_id
_entity_poly.type
_entity_poly.pdbx_seq_one_letter_code
_entity_poly.pdbx_strand_id
1 'polypeptide(L)'
;MERKEVTSLFSEVEKSVISWAKAHRSELIIGGIFGFSLTTAYLIFSKKHFKLAKPLKPLEPGLNMERYIFEIPTDSGIKEAVVETSGECYGVTLDGKYIGSMWRDENLGLQWDTLDEELAPHIWDIASKLSEAFSRQGYPSLLKGAYPEIESTQWKSSETLEVVISKETDMEVFTTFLKDEVLNLVDFEEHLDLIVKKADDPYFVIIGIN
;
A
#
# COMPACT_ATOMS: atom_id res chain seq x y z
N MET A 1 2.92 -22.41 -60.15
CA MET A 1 1.87 -21.70 -60.91
C MET A 1 0.70 -21.25 -59.99
N GLU A 2 0.81 -21.37 -58.66
CA GLU A 2 -0.29 -21.11 -57.71
C GLU A 2 -0.35 -19.69 -57.09
N ARG A 3 0.69 -18.85 -57.20
CA ARG A 3 0.68 -17.51 -56.56
C ARG A 3 -0.22 -16.47 -57.24
N LYS A 4 -0.71 -16.74 -58.46
CA LYS A 4 -1.54 -15.78 -59.23
C LYS A 4 -3.04 -15.87 -58.91
N GLU A 5 -3.51 -16.98 -58.35
CA GLU A 5 -4.94 -17.14 -58.02
C GLU A 5 -5.31 -16.54 -56.67
N VAL A 6 -4.40 -16.58 -55.69
CA VAL A 6 -4.65 -15.97 -54.36
C VAL A 6 -4.76 -14.45 -54.48
N THR A 7 -3.97 -13.83 -55.35
CA THR A 7 -3.99 -12.36 -55.54
C THR A 7 -5.25 -11.86 -56.26
N SER A 8 -5.91 -12.68 -57.09
CA SER A 8 -7.16 -12.25 -57.74
C SER A 8 -8.35 -12.26 -56.77
N LEU A 9 -8.43 -13.27 -55.89
CA LEU A 9 -9.49 -13.39 -54.88
C LEU A 9 -9.49 -12.21 -53.88
N PHE A 10 -8.31 -11.78 -53.41
CA PHE A 10 -8.21 -10.60 -52.55
C PHE A 10 -8.66 -9.33 -53.25
N SER A 11 -8.35 -9.17 -54.54
CA SER A 11 -8.75 -7.99 -55.32
C SER A 11 -10.27 -7.89 -55.55
N GLU A 12 -10.96 -9.03 -55.59
CA GLU A 12 -12.39 -9.10 -55.82
C GLU A 12 -13.18 -8.84 -54.53
N VAL A 13 -12.68 -9.35 -53.40
CA VAL A 13 -13.20 -9.02 -52.06
C VAL A 13 -13.01 -7.54 -51.73
N GLU A 14 -11.84 -6.96 -52.03
CA GLU A 14 -11.58 -5.55 -51.74
C GLU A 14 -12.51 -4.63 -52.55
N LYS A 15 -12.76 -4.96 -53.83
CA LYS A 15 -13.73 -4.23 -54.67
C LYS A 15 -15.16 -4.36 -54.17
N SER A 16 -15.57 -5.54 -53.68
CA SER A 16 -16.92 -5.74 -53.15
C SER A 16 -17.14 -4.98 -51.85
N VAL A 17 -16.16 -4.94 -50.95
CA VAL A 17 -16.21 -4.18 -49.70
C VAL A 17 -16.26 -2.67 -49.95
N ILE A 18 -15.45 -2.15 -50.88
CA ILE A 18 -15.45 -0.73 -51.23
C ILE A 18 -16.77 -0.31 -51.90
N SER A 19 -17.31 -1.15 -52.78
CA SER A 19 -18.62 -0.97 -53.42
C SER A 19 -19.74 -0.90 -52.39
N TRP A 20 -19.76 -1.88 -51.48
CA TRP A 20 -20.75 -1.97 -50.41
C TRP A 20 -20.67 -0.79 -49.43
N ALA A 21 -19.45 -0.40 -49.03
CA ALA A 21 -19.21 0.74 -48.14
C ALA A 21 -19.61 2.10 -48.78
N LYS A 22 -19.45 2.24 -50.10
CA LYS A 22 -19.94 3.43 -50.83
C LYS A 22 -21.47 3.48 -50.87
N ALA A 23 -22.14 2.35 -51.07
CA ALA A 23 -23.59 2.27 -51.13
C ALA A 23 -24.26 2.56 -49.77
N HIS A 24 -23.61 2.19 -48.65
CA HIS A 24 -24.16 2.33 -47.29
C HIS A 24 -23.47 3.43 -46.47
N ARG A 25 -22.85 4.41 -47.14
CA ARG A 25 -22.07 5.48 -46.48
C ARG A 25 -22.89 6.29 -45.48
N SER A 26 -24.18 6.56 -45.76
CA SER A 26 -25.07 7.28 -44.85
C SER A 26 -25.44 6.47 -43.61
N GLU A 27 -25.60 5.15 -43.74
CA GLU A 27 -25.96 4.24 -42.64
C GLU A 27 -24.77 3.95 -41.73
N LEU A 28 -23.56 3.83 -42.29
CA LEU A 28 -22.33 3.70 -41.52
C LEU A 28 -22.01 4.94 -40.68
N ILE A 29 -22.29 6.15 -41.19
CA ILE A 29 -22.10 7.40 -40.44
C ILE A 29 -23.09 7.47 -39.27
N ILE A 30 -24.35 7.10 -39.47
CA ILE A 30 -25.37 7.08 -38.41
C ILE A 30 -25.02 6.03 -37.35
N GLY A 31 -24.61 4.82 -37.75
CA GLY A 31 -24.17 3.76 -36.83
C GLY A 31 -22.92 4.15 -36.00
N GLY A 32 -21.95 4.84 -36.61
CA GLY A 32 -20.77 5.34 -35.92
C GLY A 32 -21.07 6.39 -34.85
N ILE A 33 -21.98 7.32 -35.12
CA ILE A 33 -22.38 8.38 -34.17
C ILE A 33 -23.12 7.77 -32.97
N PHE A 34 -24.03 6.82 -33.20
CA PHE A 34 -24.74 6.15 -32.11
C PHE A 34 -23.81 5.30 -31.24
N GLY A 35 -22.88 4.54 -31.82
CA GLY A 35 -21.90 3.74 -31.07
C GLY A 35 -20.95 4.57 -30.20
N PHE A 36 -20.52 5.73 -30.68
CA PHE A 36 -19.65 6.63 -29.91
C PHE A 36 -20.42 7.34 -28.78
N SER A 37 -21.70 7.67 -28.99
CA SER A 37 -22.56 8.29 -27.97
C SER A 37 -22.89 7.32 -26.81
N LEU A 38 -23.11 6.04 -27.11
CA LEU A 38 -23.44 5.03 -26.11
C LEU A 38 -22.24 4.71 -25.21
N THR A 39 -21.04 4.65 -25.78
CA THR A 39 -19.78 4.42 -25.04
C THR A 39 -19.39 5.61 -24.17
N THR A 40 -19.56 6.85 -24.66
CA THR A 40 -19.35 8.05 -23.83
C THR A 40 -20.38 8.18 -22.73
N ALA A 41 -21.67 7.90 -23.00
CA ALA A 41 -22.71 7.89 -21.97
C ALA A 41 -22.43 6.81 -20.90
N TYR A 42 -22.02 5.60 -21.30
CA TYR A 42 -21.66 4.52 -20.38
C TYR A 42 -20.46 4.88 -19.49
N LEU A 43 -19.40 5.49 -20.05
CA LEU A 43 -18.23 5.94 -19.27
C LEU A 43 -18.55 7.09 -18.31
N ILE A 44 -19.47 7.98 -18.66
CA ILE A 44 -19.92 9.07 -17.77
C ILE A 44 -20.83 8.53 -16.67
N PHE A 45 -21.70 7.56 -16.98
CA PHE A 45 -22.58 6.93 -15.99
C PHE A 45 -21.82 6.02 -15.02
N SER A 46 -20.82 5.28 -15.52
CA SER A 46 -19.93 4.47 -14.67
C SER A 46 -19.07 5.35 -13.76
N LYS A 47 -18.59 6.51 -14.24
CA LYS A 47 -17.92 7.52 -13.40
C LYS A 47 -18.81 8.17 -12.34
N LYS A 48 -20.13 8.21 -12.52
CA LYS A 48 -21.05 8.72 -11.49
C LYS A 48 -21.35 7.68 -10.40
N HIS A 49 -21.31 6.38 -10.74
CA HIS A 49 -21.42 5.29 -9.76
C HIS A 49 -20.09 5.00 -9.04
N PHE A 50 -18.95 5.25 -9.68
CA PHE A 50 -17.69 5.52 -9.00
C PHE A 50 -17.74 6.92 -8.39
N LYS A 51 -18.52 7.10 -7.32
CA LYS A 51 -18.20 8.15 -6.36
C LYS A 51 -16.72 7.93 -6.06
N LEU A 52 -15.87 8.86 -6.48
CA LEU A 52 -14.52 8.97 -5.95
C LEU A 52 -14.72 8.90 -4.43
N ALA A 53 -14.35 7.77 -3.85
CA ALA A 53 -13.89 7.77 -2.48
C ALA A 53 -12.98 8.98 -2.42
N LYS A 54 -13.32 9.95 -1.56
CA LYS A 54 -12.41 11.07 -1.29
C LYS A 54 -11.03 10.44 -1.15
N PRO A 55 -9.96 10.97 -1.77
CA PRO A 55 -8.62 10.50 -1.43
C PRO A 55 -8.57 10.55 0.09
N LEU A 56 -8.60 9.38 0.71
CA LEU A 56 -8.53 9.27 2.14
C LEU A 56 -7.26 10.02 2.46
N LYS A 57 -7.36 11.06 3.30
CA LYS A 57 -6.15 11.57 3.94
C LYS A 57 -5.45 10.31 4.42
N PRO A 58 -4.18 10.06 4.06
CA PRO A 58 -3.45 8.96 4.68
C PRO A 58 -3.63 9.20 6.17
N LEU A 59 -4.42 8.34 6.83
CA LEU A 59 -4.39 8.28 8.27
C LEU A 59 -2.93 7.94 8.52
N GLU A 60 -2.19 8.87 9.10
CA GLU A 60 -0.88 8.55 9.62
C GLU A 60 -1.10 7.30 10.47
N PRO A 61 -0.48 6.15 10.11
CA PRO A 61 -0.73 4.92 10.83
C PRO A 61 -0.36 5.21 12.28
N GLY A 62 -1.37 5.21 13.15
CA GLY A 62 -1.19 5.35 14.58
C GLY A 62 -0.61 4.06 15.10
N LEU A 63 0.67 3.83 14.81
CA LEU A 63 1.47 2.69 15.23
C LEU A 63 1.75 2.81 16.72
N ASN A 64 0.76 2.54 17.56
CA ASN A 64 1.07 2.22 18.94
C ASN A 64 1.72 0.83 18.92
N MET A 65 2.84 0.59 19.61
CA MET A 65 3.60 -0.67 19.49
C MET A 65 2.74 -1.93 19.72
N GLU A 66 1.63 -1.76 20.42
CA GLU A 66 0.67 -2.80 20.72
C GLU A 66 -0.54 -2.84 19.77
N ARG A 67 -0.72 -1.85 18.90
CA ARG A 67 -1.90 -1.71 18.04
C ARG A 67 -1.58 -1.05 16.70
N TYR A 68 -1.79 -1.82 15.63
CA TYR A 68 -1.60 -1.44 14.24
C TYR A 68 -2.96 -1.24 13.58
N ILE A 69 -3.15 -0.14 12.85
CA ILE A 69 -4.42 0.18 12.17
C ILE A 69 -4.12 0.46 10.69
N PHE A 70 -4.78 -0.26 9.79
CA PHE A 70 -4.64 -0.08 8.35
C PHE A 70 -5.90 -0.53 7.60
N GLU A 71 -6.00 -0.16 6.34
CA GLU A 71 -7.12 -0.53 5.47
C GLU A 71 -6.77 -1.72 4.58
N ILE A 72 -7.66 -2.72 4.50
CA ILE A 72 -7.50 -3.89 3.62
C ILE A 72 -8.67 -4.03 2.64
N PRO A 73 -8.42 -4.50 1.39
CA PRO A 73 -9.48 -4.82 0.45
C PRO A 73 -10.22 -6.10 0.87
N THR A 74 -11.55 -6.09 0.79
CA THR A 74 -12.41 -7.27 1.00
C THR A 74 -13.45 -7.36 -0.10
N ASP A 75 -14.14 -8.50 -0.22
CA ASP A 75 -15.26 -8.68 -1.17
C ASP A 75 -16.38 -7.63 -0.99
N SER A 76 -16.52 -7.10 0.22
CA SER A 76 -17.49 -6.05 0.59
C SER A 76 -16.97 -4.62 0.43
N GLY A 77 -15.74 -4.44 -0.05
CA GLY A 77 -15.05 -3.15 -0.16
C GLY A 77 -13.85 -3.02 0.79
N ILE A 78 -13.37 -1.80 0.97
CA ILE A 78 -12.23 -1.51 1.85
C ILE A 78 -12.73 -1.50 3.30
N LYS A 79 -12.05 -2.23 4.18
CA LYS A 79 -12.35 -2.29 5.62
C LYS A 79 -11.14 -1.89 6.45
N GLU A 80 -11.41 -1.32 7.63
CA GLU A 80 -10.39 -1.06 8.64
C GLU A 80 -10.04 -2.35 9.37
N ALA A 81 -8.77 -2.71 9.35
CA ALA A 81 -8.19 -3.79 10.13
C ALA A 81 -7.39 -3.19 11.30
N VAL A 82 -7.66 -3.68 12.49
CA VAL A 82 -6.95 -3.36 13.73
C VAL A 82 -6.27 -4.63 14.20
N VAL A 83 -4.95 -4.61 14.28
CA VAL A 83 -4.13 -5.72 14.76
C VAL A 83 -3.51 -5.32 16.09
N GLU A 84 -3.77 -6.08 17.15
CA GLU A 84 -3.27 -5.83 18.50
C GLU A 84 -2.30 -6.93 18.94
N THR A 85 -1.14 -6.57 19.51
CA THR A 85 -0.17 -7.55 20.00
C THR A 85 -0.54 -8.02 21.41
N SER A 86 -0.40 -9.32 21.66
CA SER A 86 -0.57 -9.93 22.97
C SER A 86 0.46 -11.05 23.13
N GLY A 87 1.71 -10.67 23.42
CA GLY A 87 2.84 -11.59 23.50
C GLY A 87 3.28 -12.02 22.09
N GLU A 88 3.23 -13.32 21.82
CA GLU A 88 3.62 -13.91 20.52
C GLU A 88 2.45 -13.96 19.52
N CYS A 89 1.23 -13.61 19.97
CA CYS A 89 0.02 -13.63 19.16
C CYS A 89 -0.48 -12.23 18.87
N TYR A 90 -1.13 -12.08 17.73
CA TYR A 90 -1.71 -10.84 17.24
C TYR A 90 -3.23 -11.03 17.08
N GLY A 91 -4.02 -10.30 17.87
CA GLY A 91 -5.47 -10.28 17.75
C GLY A 91 -5.89 -9.38 16.59
N VAL A 92 -6.82 -9.85 15.75
CA VAL A 92 -7.29 -9.10 14.58
C VAL A 92 -8.77 -8.76 14.71
N THR A 93 -9.06 -7.47 14.56
CA THR A 93 -10.41 -6.91 14.50
C THR A 93 -10.61 -6.27 13.13
N LEU A 94 -11.68 -6.63 12.44
CA LEU A 94 -12.04 -6.08 11.12
C LEU A 94 -13.38 -5.36 11.22
N ASP A 95 -13.39 -4.05 10.91
CA ASP A 95 -14.57 -3.18 11.00
C ASP A 95 -15.25 -3.26 12.39
N GLY A 96 -14.43 -3.26 13.45
CA GLY A 96 -14.87 -3.35 14.84
C GLY A 96 -15.29 -4.74 15.33
N LYS A 97 -15.26 -5.78 14.48
CA LYS A 97 -15.53 -7.17 14.87
C LYS A 97 -14.22 -7.96 15.01
N TYR A 98 -13.98 -8.57 16.16
CA TYR A 98 -12.88 -9.53 16.32
C TYR A 98 -13.10 -10.75 15.41
N ILE A 99 -12.12 -11.08 14.58
CA ILE A 99 -12.20 -12.17 13.59
C ILE A 99 -11.20 -13.30 13.82
N GLY A 100 -10.26 -13.15 14.76
CA GLY A 100 -9.33 -14.21 15.14
C GLY A 100 -7.99 -13.70 15.65
N SER A 101 -7.06 -14.63 15.83
CA SER A 101 -5.67 -14.35 16.15
C SER A 101 -4.73 -14.98 15.13
N MET A 102 -3.59 -14.33 14.92
CA MET A 102 -2.50 -14.83 14.08
C MET A 102 -1.17 -14.77 14.82
N TRP A 103 -0.23 -15.62 14.44
CA TRP A 103 1.13 -15.59 14.97
C TRP A 103 2.12 -15.76 13.82
N ARG A 104 3.38 -15.40 14.08
CA ARG A 104 4.47 -15.55 13.12
C ARG A 104 5.18 -16.88 13.37
N ASP A 105 5.39 -17.68 12.34
CA ASP A 105 6.21 -18.89 12.46
C ASP A 105 7.70 -18.53 12.40
N GLU A 106 8.38 -18.58 13.55
CA GLU A 106 9.80 -18.27 13.68
C GLU A 106 10.71 -19.15 12.81
N ASN A 107 10.28 -20.38 12.48
CA ASN A 107 11.09 -21.32 11.71
C ASN A 107 10.96 -21.11 10.19
N LEU A 108 9.88 -20.47 9.74
CA LEU A 108 9.57 -20.25 8.32
C LEU A 108 9.70 -18.78 7.90
N GLY A 109 10.17 -17.91 8.80
CA GLY A 109 10.44 -16.49 8.52
C GLY A 109 9.19 -15.61 8.63
N LEU A 110 8.93 -14.77 7.63
CA LEU A 110 7.78 -13.85 7.60
C LEU A 110 6.44 -14.54 7.25
N GLN A 111 6.29 -15.82 7.58
CA GLN A 111 5.03 -16.55 7.39
C GLN A 111 4.14 -16.35 8.62
N TRP A 112 2.87 -16.06 8.33
CA TRP A 112 1.86 -15.80 9.33
C TRP A 112 0.78 -16.86 9.24
N ASP A 113 0.38 -17.40 10.39
CA ASP A 113 -0.61 -18.47 10.50
C ASP A 113 -1.78 -18.08 11.40
N THR A 114 -2.92 -18.75 11.22
CA THR A 114 -4.10 -18.66 12.09
C THR A 114 -4.81 -20.01 12.18
N LEU A 115 -5.52 -20.25 13.29
CA LEU A 115 -6.50 -21.34 13.41
C LEU A 115 -7.93 -20.86 13.12
N ASP A 116 -8.14 -19.55 12.98
CA ASP A 116 -9.46 -18.95 12.86
C ASP A 116 -9.90 -18.87 11.38
N GLU A 117 -10.93 -19.64 11.03
CA GLU A 117 -11.45 -19.72 9.66
C GLU A 117 -11.93 -18.36 9.11
N GLU A 118 -12.42 -17.46 9.98
CA GLU A 118 -12.84 -16.10 9.58
C GLU A 118 -11.65 -15.20 9.22
N LEU A 119 -10.47 -15.43 9.80
CA LEU A 119 -9.26 -14.63 9.56
C LEU A 119 -8.44 -15.15 8.37
N ALA A 120 -8.47 -16.47 8.12
CA ALA A 120 -7.66 -17.11 7.08
C ALA A 120 -7.69 -16.42 5.70
N PRO A 121 -8.82 -15.93 5.18
CA PRO A 121 -8.85 -15.24 3.88
C PRO A 121 -8.12 -13.89 3.86
N HIS A 122 -7.92 -13.27 5.03
CA HIS A 122 -7.37 -11.92 5.17
C HIS A 122 -5.91 -11.91 5.62
N ILE A 123 -5.35 -13.07 6.03
CA ILE A 123 -3.98 -13.17 6.53
C ILE A 123 -2.99 -12.54 5.57
N TRP A 124 -3.10 -12.82 4.28
CA TRP A 124 -2.08 -12.38 3.32
C TRP A 124 -2.03 -10.85 3.20
N ASP A 125 -3.20 -10.20 3.13
CA ASP A 125 -3.29 -8.74 3.06
C ASP A 125 -2.78 -8.09 4.35
N ILE A 126 -3.15 -8.65 5.51
CA ILE A 126 -2.70 -8.19 6.83
C ILE A 126 -1.19 -8.37 6.98
N ALA A 127 -0.66 -9.55 6.65
CA ALA A 127 0.75 -9.87 6.70
C ALA A 127 1.58 -8.95 5.78
N SER A 128 1.07 -8.65 4.58
CA SER A 128 1.72 -7.70 3.68
C SER A 128 1.80 -6.30 4.31
N LYS A 129 0.74 -5.86 4.99
CA LYS A 129 0.70 -4.54 5.65
C LYS A 129 1.58 -4.48 6.89
N LEU A 130 1.60 -5.53 7.70
CA LEU A 130 2.50 -5.64 8.85
C LEU A 130 3.96 -5.69 8.38
N SER A 131 4.28 -6.48 7.36
CA SER A 131 5.63 -6.53 6.80
C SER A 131 6.07 -5.17 6.25
N GLU A 132 5.17 -4.41 5.62
CA GLU A 132 5.43 -3.03 5.21
C GLU A 132 5.67 -2.10 6.42
N ALA A 133 4.90 -2.26 7.49
CA ALA A 133 5.07 -1.46 8.71
C ALA A 133 6.41 -1.73 9.43
N PHE A 134 6.85 -2.99 9.47
CA PHE A 134 8.14 -3.40 10.03
C PHE A 134 9.31 -3.26 9.05
N SER A 135 9.04 -2.90 7.80
CA SER A 135 10.10 -2.63 6.83
C SER A 135 10.88 -1.37 7.17
N ARG A 136 12.06 -1.25 6.58
CA ARG A 136 12.86 -0.01 6.60
C ARG A 136 12.02 1.22 6.23
N GLN A 137 11.12 1.11 5.27
CA GLN A 137 10.27 2.22 4.81
C GLN A 137 9.18 2.58 5.83
N GLY A 138 8.65 1.59 6.55
CA GLY A 138 7.66 1.78 7.62
C GLY A 138 8.26 2.29 8.92
N TYR A 139 9.56 2.05 9.13
CA TYR A 139 10.27 2.34 10.36
C TYR A 139 10.13 3.79 10.89
N PRO A 140 10.18 4.86 10.07
CA PRO A 140 9.95 6.22 10.57
C PRO A 140 8.56 6.42 11.20
N SER A 141 7.54 5.72 10.69
CA SER A 141 6.18 5.78 11.23
C SER A 141 6.08 4.99 12.53
N LEU A 142 6.75 3.83 12.59
CA LEU A 142 6.85 3.02 13.79
C LEU A 142 7.53 3.80 14.93
N LEU A 143 8.65 4.46 14.65
CA LEU A 143 9.33 5.33 15.63
C LEU A 143 8.41 6.43 16.16
N LYS A 144 7.74 7.18 15.28
CA LYS A 144 6.81 8.25 15.72
C LYS A 144 5.65 7.74 16.56
N GLY A 145 5.18 6.52 16.30
CA GLY A 145 4.09 5.93 17.05
C GLY A 145 4.52 5.35 18.40
N ALA A 146 5.74 4.81 18.49
CA ALA A 146 6.34 4.28 19.72
C ALA A 146 6.79 5.39 20.69
N TYR A 147 7.33 6.49 20.16
CA TYR A 147 7.96 7.54 20.94
C TYR A 147 7.26 8.89 20.77
N PRO A 148 6.41 9.31 21.73
CA PRO A 148 5.70 10.59 21.64
C PRO A 148 6.65 11.80 21.68
N GLU A 149 7.89 11.62 22.13
CA GLU A 149 8.94 12.65 22.11
C GLU A 149 9.39 13.00 20.69
N ILE A 150 9.15 12.14 19.69
CA ILE A 150 9.55 12.37 18.30
C ILE A 150 8.51 13.28 17.62
N GLU A 151 8.91 14.50 17.29
CA GLU A 151 8.07 15.46 16.57
C GLU A 151 8.00 15.13 15.07
N SER A 152 9.13 14.76 14.46
CA SER A 152 9.19 14.44 13.04
C SER A 152 10.35 13.52 12.67
N THR A 153 10.19 12.86 11.52
CA THR A 153 11.21 12.00 10.93
C THR A 153 11.40 12.35 9.46
N GLN A 154 12.64 12.33 8.98
CA GLN A 154 12.96 12.65 7.58
C GLN A 154 14.17 11.87 7.07
N TRP A 155 14.01 11.18 5.95
CA TRP A 155 15.13 10.57 5.24
C TRP A 155 16.09 11.62 4.69
N LYS A 156 17.38 11.52 5.04
CA LYS A 156 18.46 12.35 4.48
C LYS A 156 19.22 11.64 3.37
N SER A 157 19.27 10.32 3.42
CA SER A 157 19.85 9.47 2.40
C SER A 157 19.10 8.14 2.36
N SER A 158 19.56 7.19 1.53
CA SER A 158 19.08 5.80 1.59
C SER A 158 19.42 5.13 2.91
N GLU A 159 20.48 5.59 3.60
CA GLU A 159 21.09 4.98 4.79
C GLU A 159 20.94 5.80 6.06
N THR A 160 20.31 6.98 5.99
CA THR A 160 20.30 7.93 7.10
C THR A 160 18.90 8.50 7.30
N LEU A 161 18.35 8.29 8.49
CA LEU A 161 17.07 8.83 8.95
C LEU A 161 17.31 9.90 10.02
N GLU A 162 16.85 11.12 9.77
CA GLU A 162 16.82 12.17 10.79
C GLU A 162 15.57 12.03 11.65
N VAL A 163 15.78 12.07 12.97
CA VAL A 163 14.75 12.02 14.00
C VAL A 163 14.83 13.31 14.80
N VAL A 164 13.76 14.10 14.74
CA VAL A 164 13.65 15.37 15.48
C VAL A 164 12.80 15.14 16.72
N ILE A 165 13.41 15.31 17.89
CA ILE A 165 12.73 15.18 19.19
C ILE A 165 12.34 16.54 19.76
N SER A 166 11.40 16.51 20.70
CA SER A 166 10.91 17.69 21.39
C SER A 166 12.02 18.42 22.15
N LYS A 167 11.89 19.73 22.28
CA LYS A 167 12.89 20.58 22.96
C LYS A 167 13.01 20.25 24.45
N GLU A 168 11.89 19.83 25.05
CA GLU A 168 11.77 19.52 26.47
C GLU A 168 12.35 18.14 26.82
N THR A 169 12.48 17.25 25.83
CA THR A 169 13.05 15.90 26.02
C THR A 169 14.53 15.98 26.40
N ASP A 170 14.96 15.20 27.38
CA ASP A 170 16.39 15.04 27.69
C ASP A 170 17.07 14.17 26.61
N MET A 171 18.07 14.74 25.94
CA MET A 171 18.75 14.09 24.81
C MET A 171 19.54 12.86 25.24
N GLU A 172 20.24 12.93 26.37
CA GLU A 172 21.11 11.84 26.82
C GLU A 172 20.27 10.64 27.27
N VAL A 173 19.21 10.91 28.03
CA VAL A 173 18.27 9.87 28.49
C VAL A 173 17.56 9.24 27.29
N PHE A 174 17.00 10.04 26.38
CA PHE A 174 16.27 9.51 25.22
C PHE A 174 17.18 8.69 24.30
N THR A 175 18.38 9.18 23.98
CA THR A 175 19.29 8.45 23.07
C THR A 175 19.87 7.19 23.71
N THR A 176 20.02 7.15 25.04
CA THR A 176 20.42 5.93 25.76
C THR A 176 19.30 4.90 25.70
N PHE A 177 18.07 5.28 26.05
CA PHE A 177 16.91 4.39 25.96
C PHE A 177 16.68 3.90 24.53
N LEU A 178 16.72 4.80 23.55
CA LEU A 178 16.56 4.45 22.16
C LEU A 178 17.63 3.44 21.73
N LYS A 179 18.91 3.65 22.05
CA LYS A 179 19.98 2.68 21.70
C LYS A 179 19.73 1.27 22.24
N ASP A 180 19.17 1.16 23.44
CA ASP A 180 18.92 -0.14 24.08
C ASP A 180 17.69 -0.84 23.45
N GLU A 181 16.67 -0.08 23.06
CA GLU A 181 15.41 -0.63 22.53
C GLU A 181 15.35 -0.72 21.00
N VAL A 182 16.18 0.04 20.28
CA VAL A 182 16.07 0.18 18.82
C VAL A 182 16.20 -1.15 18.08
N LEU A 183 17.01 -2.06 18.62
CA LEU A 183 17.24 -3.40 18.07
C LEU A 183 16.02 -4.33 18.26
N ASN A 184 15.14 -4.03 19.22
CA ASN A 184 13.90 -4.78 19.43
C ASN A 184 12.78 -4.32 18.49
N LEU A 185 12.94 -3.17 17.83
CA LEU A 185 11.91 -2.55 16.99
C LEU A 185 12.02 -2.91 15.50
N VAL A 186 13.12 -3.51 15.09
CA VAL A 186 13.46 -3.73 13.67
C VAL A 186 13.87 -5.16 13.41
N ASP A 187 13.47 -5.67 12.25
CA ASP A 187 13.81 -7.01 11.76
C ASP A 187 14.34 -6.94 10.31
N PHE A 188 14.87 -5.78 9.92
CA PHE A 188 15.49 -5.59 8.61
C PHE A 188 17.01 -5.77 8.72
N GLU A 189 17.65 -6.34 7.70
CA GLU A 189 19.09 -6.63 7.72
C GLU A 189 19.95 -5.42 7.32
N GLU A 190 19.37 -4.43 6.64
CA GLU A 190 20.14 -3.32 6.10
C GLU A 190 20.61 -2.34 7.18
N HIS A 191 21.81 -1.82 7.00
CA HIS A 191 22.37 -0.79 7.87
C HIS A 191 21.56 0.52 7.82
N LEU A 192 21.33 1.14 8.98
CA LEU A 192 20.62 2.41 9.11
C LEU A 192 21.25 3.29 10.19
N ASP A 193 21.62 4.50 9.83
CA ASP A 193 22.03 5.54 10.76
C ASP A 193 20.84 6.43 11.15
N LEU A 194 20.57 6.53 12.45
CA LEU A 194 19.65 7.51 13.01
C LEU A 194 20.42 8.75 13.46
N ILE A 195 20.08 9.91 12.89
CA ILE A 195 20.52 11.21 13.37
C ILE A 195 19.44 11.76 14.29
N VAL A 196 19.66 11.71 15.60
CA VAL A 196 18.74 12.24 16.61
C VAL A 196 19.15 13.65 17.00
N LYS A 197 18.23 14.61 16.87
CA LYS A 197 18.49 16.02 17.22
C LYS A 197 17.24 16.72 17.77
N LYS A 198 17.43 17.86 18.43
CA LYS A 198 16.33 18.78 18.78
C LYS A 198 16.07 19.77 17.65
N ALA A 199 14.85 20.29 17.55
CA ALA A 199 14.45 21.21 16.48
C ALA A 199 15.31 22.50 16.39
N ASP A 200 15.78 23.01 17.54
CA ASP A 200 16.51 24.30 17.63
C ASP A 200 17.98 24.14 18.05
N ASP A 201 18.49 22.91 18.12
CA ASP A 201 19.84 22.63 18.62
C ASP A 201 20.72 22.06 17.48
N PRO A 202 21.91 22.63 17.24
CA PRO A 202 22.86 22.04 16.29
C PRO A 202 23.47 20.72 16.79
N TYR A 203 23.36 20.40 18.08
CA TYR A 203 23.82 19.14 18.63
C TYR A 203 22.96 17.96 18.17
N PHE A 204 23.62 16.89 17.73
CA PHE A 204 22.97 15.66 17.33
C PHE A 204 23.78 14.44 17.78
N VAL A 205 23.09 13.32 17.93
CA VAL A 205 23.67 12.00 18.24
C VAL A 205 23.38 11.06 17.08
N ILE A 206 24.37 10.27 16.69
CA ILE A 206 24.19 9.20 15.70
C ILE A 206 24.02 7.86 16.42
N ILE A 207 23.02 7.10 16.01
CA ILE A 207 22.77 5.72 16.45
C ILE A 207 22.77 4.84 15.20
N GLY A 208 23.74 3.93 15.10
CA GLY A 208 23.77 2.93 14.03
C GLY A 208 22.92 1.72 14.40
N ILE A 209 22.16 1.22 13.44
CA ILE A 209 21.33 0.01 13.51
C ILE A 209 21.85 -0.96 12.44
N ASN A 210 22.20 -2.17 12.86
CA ASN A 210 22.89 -3.20 12.05
C ASN A 210 24.21 -2.70 11.42
#